data_AF-A0A351L543-F1
#
_entry.id   AF-A0A351L543-F1
#
_cell.length_a   1.000
_cell.length_b   1.000
_cell.length_c   1.000
_cell.angle_alpha   90.00
_cell.angle_beta   90.00
_cell.angle_gamma   90.00
#
_symmetry.space_group_name_H-M   'P 1'
#
loop_
_entity.id
_entity.type
_entity.pdbx_description
1 polymer ?
#
loop_
_entity_poly.entity_id
_entity_poly.type
_entity_poly.pdbx_seq_one_letter_code
_entity_poly.pdbx_strand_id
1 'polypeptide(L)' 'MKPDFKAMSRKELRAYILKHRDDDEAFYAYMDKLQAEATWVEFPAPKSIDDLKNFPELLEKYGKQRQGEL' A
#
# COMPACT_ATOMS: atom_id res chain seq x y z
N MET A 1 2.13 -6.49 -29.10
CA MET A 1 3.30 -6.86 -28.28
C MET A 1 3.00 -6.43 -26.85
N LYS A 2 3.27 -7.27 -25.84
CA LYS A 2 2.99 -6.92 -24.44
C LYS A 2 4.11 -6.01 -23.90
N PRO A 3 3.82 -4.92 -23.15
CA PRO A 3 4.85 -4.09 -22.54
C PRO A 3 5.66 -4.86 -21.49
N ASP A 4 6.89 -4.42 -21.24
CA ASP A 4 7.66 -4.88 -20.07
C ASP A 4 7.24 -4.09 -18.83
N PHE A 5 6.32 -4.66 -18.05
CA PHE A 5 5.80 -4.03 -16.84
C PHE A 5 6.85 -3.85 -15.73
N LYS A 6 7.91 -4.66 -15.71
CA LYS A 6 8.95 -4.53 -14.68
C LYS A 6 9.81 -3.28 -14.89
N ALA A 7 10.03 -2.92 -16.15
CA ALA A 7 10.77 -1.71 -16.53
C ALA A 7 9.97 -0.42 -16.30
N MET A 8 8.64 -0.50 -16.20
CA MET A 8 7.78 0.67 -16.03
C MET A 8 7.87 1.27 -14.63
N SER A 9 7.72 2.60 -14.56
CA SER A 9 7.51 3.33 -13.33
C SER A 9 6.09 3.10 -12.78
N ARG A 10 5.89 3.37 -11.48
CA ARG A 10 4.57 3.29 -10.85
C ARG A 10 3.50 4.15 -11.55
N LYS A 11 3.89 5.32 -12.08
CA LYS A 11 2.97 6.23 -12.80
C LYS A 11 2.54 5.63 -14.14
N GLU A 12 3.47 5.02 -14.87
CA GLU A 12 3.19 4.37 -16.15
C GLU A 12 2.30 3.14 -15.97
N LEU A 13 2.60 2.31 -14.97
CA LEU A 13 1.78 1.14 -14.61
C LEU A 13 0.35 1.54 -14.26
N ARG A 14 0.18 2.59 -13.44
CA ARG A 14 -1.15 3.13 -13.11
C ARG A 14 -1.90 3.60 -14.35
N ALA A 15 -1.24 4.33 -15.25
CA ALA A 15 -1.86 4.80 -16.48
C ALA A 15 -2.27 3.64 -17.41
N TYR A 16 -1.49 2.57 -17.43
CA TYR A 16 -1.78 1.37 -18.20
C TYR A 16 -3.00 0.62 -17.66
N ILE A 17 -3.04 0.29 -16.37
CA ILE A 17 -4.15 -0.48 -15.75
C ILE A 17 -5.49 0.24 -15.90
N LEU A 18 -5.50 1.59 -15.85
CA LEU A 18 -6.73 2.35 -16.04
C LEU A 18 -7.34 2.18 -17.43
N LYS A 19 -6.52 1.87 -18.45
CA LYS A 19 -6.95 1.58 -19.83
C LYS A 19 -7.15 0.09 -20.08
N HIS A 20 -6.53 -0.77 -19.28
CA HIS A 20 -6.50 -2.22 -19.43
C HIS A 20 -6.87 -2.89 -18.10
N ARG A 21 -8.12 -2.68 -17.66
CA ARG A 21 -8.56 -3.08 -16.31
C ARG A 21 -8.59 -4.58 -16.06
N ASP A 22 -8.64 -5.37 -17.14
CA ASP A 22 -8.71 -6.84 -17.10
C ASP A 22 -7.32 -7.51 -17.30
N ASP A 23 -6.22 -6.74 -17.39
CA ASP A 23 -4.87 -7.30 -17.47
C ASP A 23 -4.30 -7.52 -16.06
N ASP A 24 -4.54 -8.72 -15.53
CA ASP A 24 -4.08 -9.13 -14.20
C ASP A 24 -2.56 -9.01 -14.04
N GLU A 25 -1.78 -9.26 -15.11
CA GLU A 25 -0.32 -9.16 -15.04
C GLU A 25 0.14 -7.71 -14.84
N ALA A 26 -0.53 -6.75 -15.50
CA ALA A 26 -0.28 -5.33 -15.27
C ALA A 26 -0.66 -4.93 -13.84
N PHE A 27 -1.80 -5.42 -13.35
CA PHE A 27 -2.27 -5.19 -11.98
C PHE A 27 -1.25 -5.68 -10.95
N TYR A 28 -0.77 -6.92 -11.06
CA TYR A 28 0.22 -7.47 -10.14
C TYR A 28 1.54 -6.68 -10.18
N ALA A 29 2.03 -6.32 -11.38
CA ALA A 29 3.24 -5.51 -11.50
C ALA A 29 3.11 -4.12 -10.82
N TYR A 30 1.94 -3.51 -10.89
CA TYR A 30 1.67 -2.26 -10.16
C TYR A 30 1.64 -2.45 -8.65
N MET A 31 0.98 -3.50 -8.16
CA MET A 31 0.92 -3.80 -6.72
C MET A 31 2.30 -4.09 -6.14
N ASP A 32 3.13 -4.87 -6.85
CA ASP A 32 4.51 -5.15 -6.45
C ASP A 32 5.33 -3.86 -6.36
N LYS A 33 5.22 -2.98 -7.37
CA LYS A 33 5.90 -1.68 -7.38
C LYS A 33 5.42 -0.79 -6.24
N LEU A 34 4.11 -0.78 -5.99
CA LEU A 34 3.49 0.00 -4.92
C LEU A 34 4.01 -0.45 -3.55
N GLN A 35 4.12 -1.76 -3.32
CA GLN A 35 4.65 -2.32 -2.07
C GLN A 35 6.15 -2.07 -1.91
N ALA A 36 6.93 -2.21 -2.98
CA ALA A 36 8.37 -1.94 -2.95
C ALA A 36 8.70 -0.45 -2.67
N GLU A 37 7.84 0.46 -3.12
CA GLU A 37 7.95 1.90 -2.90
C GLU A 37 7.13 2.40 -1.69
N ALA A 38 6.57 1.50 -0.88
CA ALA A 38 5.63 1.86 0.18
C ALA A 38 6.31 2.69 1.28
N THR A 39 5.78 3.90 1.50
CA THR A 39 6.17 4.77 2.61
C THR A 39 5.02 5.02 3.60
N TRP A 40 3.82 4.47 3.33
CA TRP A 40 2.65 4.65 4.16
C TRP A 40 2.76 3.89 5.49
N VAL A 41 2.02 4.35 6.49
CA VAL A 41 1.82 3.60 7.74
C VAL A 41 0.73 2.57 7.48
N GLU A 42 1.02 1.30 7.69
CA GLU A 42 -0.03 0.31 7.87
C GLU A 42 -0.68 0.56 9.22
N PHE A 43 -1.89 1.12 9.20
CA PHE A 43 -2.74 1.22 10.39
C PHE A 43 -3.60 -0.04 10.42
N PRO A 44 -3.26 -1.04 11.23
CA PRO A 44 -4.09 -2.25 11.31
C PRO A 44 -5.47 -1.90 11.85
N ALA A 45 -6.46 -2.68 11.45
CA ALA A 45 -7.79 -2.57 12.02
C ALA A 45 -7.74 -2.77 13.54
N PRO A 46 -8.56 -2.03 14.32
CA PRO A 46 -8.78 -2.31 15.73
C PRO A 46 -9.09 -3.79 15.95
N LYS A 47 -8.44 -4.43 16.93
CA LYS A 47 -8.63 -5.86 17.22
C LYS A 47 -9.66 -6.10 18.31
N SER A 48 -10.13 -5.05 18.97
CA SER A 48 -11.10 -5.10 20.05
C SER A 48 -12.02 -3.88 20.10
N ILE A 49 -13.09 -3.97 20.88
CA ILE A 49 -13.97 -2.82 21.18
C ILE A 49 -13.18 -1.74 21.94
N ASP A 50 -12.24 -2.14 22.79
CA ASP A 50 -11.42 -1.18 23.55
C ASP A 50 -10.43 -0.45 22.66
N ASP A 51 -9.88 -1.11 21.64
CA ASP A 51 -9.08 -0.46 20.58
C ASP A 51 -9.91 0.57 19.80
N LEU A 52 -11.20 0.27 19.56
CA LEU A 52 -12.10 1.20 18.87
C LEU A 52 -12.45 2.41 19.76
N LYS A 53 -12.65 2.19 21.06
CA LYS A 53 -12.91 3.27 22.03
C LYS A 53 -11.72 4.21 22.19
N ASN A 54 -10.50 3.68 22.07
CA ASN A 54 -9.24 4.42 22.20
C ASN A 54 -8.48 4.48 20.87
N PHE A 55 -9.23 4.66 19.77
CA PHE A 55 -8.67 4.65 18.43
C PHE A 55 -7.60 5.73 18.22
N PRO A 56 -7.75 6.98 18.72
CA PRO A 56 -6.70 7.99 18.60
C PRO A 56 -5.36 7.56 19.21
N GLU A 57 -5.38 7.01 20.43
CA GLU A 57 -4.20 6.56 21.16
C GLU A 57 -3.54 5.34 20.49
N LEU A 58 -4.35 4.48 19.90
CA LEU A 58 -3.90 3.36 19.09
C LEU A 58 -3.11 3.83 17.85
N LEU A 59 -3.61 4.86 17.15
CA LEU A 59 -2.91 5.45 15.99
C LEU A 59 -1.57 6.09 16.38
N GLU A 60 -1.53 6.81 17.52
CA GLU A 60 -0.29 7.40 18.03
C GLU A 60 0.76 6.33 18.36
N LYS A 61 0.33 5.23 19.00
CA LYS A 61 1.21 4.09 19.30
C LYS A 61 1.81 3.49 18.03
N TYR A 62 1.01 3.25 16.99
CA TYR A 62 1.51 2.74 15.71
C TYR A 62 2.46 3.72 15.01
N GLY A 63 2.21 5.02 15.15
CA GLY A 63 3.11 6.07 14.69
C GLY A 63 4.50 6.00 15.34
N LYS A 64 4.55 5.83 16.67
CA LYS A 64 5.81 5.74 17.45
C LYS A 64 6.58 4.44 17.20
N GLN A 65 5.89 3.31 17.04
CA GLN A 65 6.53 2.02 16.72
C GLN A 65 7.32 2.07 15.40
N ARG A 66 6.83 2.80 14.40
CA ARG A 66 7.55 3.02 13.13
C ARG A 66 8.81 3.88 13.26
N GLN A 67 8.85 4.79 14.23
CA GLN A 67 9.99 5.69 14.44
C GLN A 67 11.08 5.03 15.31
N GLY A 68 10.85 3.82 15.81
CA GLY A 68 11.80 3.11 16.69
C GLY A 68 11.84 3.68 18.11
N GLU A 69 10.79 4.40 18.53
CA GLU A 69 10.72 5.09 19.83
C GLU A 69 10.12 4.23 20.96
N LEU A 70 9.84 2.95 20.68
CA LEU A 70 9.23 1.98 21.60
C LEU A 70 10.00 0.66 21.61
#